data_AF-A0A8D0ALI5-F1
#
_entry.id   AF-A0A8D0ALI5-F1
#
_cell.length_a   1.000
_cell.length_b   1.000
_cell.length_c   1.000
_cell.angle_alpha   90.00
_cell.angle_beta   90.00
_cell.angle_gamma   90.00
#
_symmetry.space_group_name_H-M   'P 1'
#
loop_
_entity.id
_entity.type
_entity.pdbx_description
1 polymer ?
#
loop_
_entity_poly.entity_id
_entity_poly.type
_entity_poly.pdbx_seq_one_letter_code
_entity_poly.pdbx_strand_id
1 'polypeptide(L)'
;MFHGPIVPPVRKRSRPVEADVPRREEVKFEDVRLYLVERKMGRSRRSFLTQLARSKGFIVEDVLSDEVTHVVSEDSHASSLWKWLKECAPKNLQNVNVLDISWFTDSMREGRPVAVETRHLIQEVLQCGRSFEVEKILSDERYRTLKLFTSVFGVGPKTAEKWYRRGLRSFTDILADRSIHLNQMQQTGFLHYGDITRAVSKAEARSLRNIIDEAVRAITPAAIVALTGGFRRYMSCPCL
;
A
#
# COMPACT_ATOMS: atom_id res chain seq x y z
N MET A 1 41.37 24.77 64.39
CA MET A 1 40.84 24.33 63.07
C MET A 1 39.96 23.13 63.32
N PHE A 2 38.65 23.31 63.15
CA PHE A 2 37.61 22.42 63.70
C PHE A 2 37.33 21.23 62.79
N HIS A 3 37.28 20.02 63.36
CA HIS A 3 36.74 18.83 62.73
C HIS A 3 35.21 18.81 62.89
N GLY A 4 34.48 18.83 61.77
CA GLY A 4 33.03 18.61 61.73
C GLY A 4 32.70 17.14 61.45
N PRO A 5 31.71 16.54 62.13
CA PRO A 5 31.39 15.11 62.00
C PRO A 5 30.53 14.80 60.75
N ILE A 6 30.76 13.62 60.20
CA ILE A 6 30.02 13.01 59.08
C ILE A 6 28.71 12.41 59.63
N VAL A 7 27.56 12.84 59.08
CA VAL A 7 26.24 12.30 59.42
C VAL A 7 25.85 11.21 58.40
N PRO A 8 25.44 10.00 58.82
CA PRO A 8 25.02 8.94 57.91
C PRO A 8 23.62 9.22 57.31
N PRO A 9 23.30 8.68 56.11
CA PRO A 9 22.07 8.98 55.41
C PRO A 9 20.84 8.36 56.10
N VAL A 10 19.80 9.16 56.22
CA VAL A 10 18.49 8.82 56.79
C VAL A 10 17.81 7.72 55.96
N ARG A 11 17.48 6.59 56.59
CA ARG A 11 16.64 5.53 56.01
C ARG A 11 15.23 6.08 55.72
N LYS A 12 14.82 6.03 54.45
CA LYS A 12 13.44 6.29 54.01
C LYS A 12 12.49 5.28 54.67
N ARG A 13 11.51 5.75 55.45
CA ARG A 13 10.40 4.93 55.96
C ARG A 13 9.65 4.28 54.80
N SER A 14 9.49 2.98 54.83
CA SER A 14 8.60 2.23 53.94
C SER A 14 7.15 2.61 54.22
N ARG A 15 6.39 2.93 53.16
CA ARG A 15 4.93 3.06 53.23
C ARG A 15 4.30 1.66 53.35
N PRO A 16 3.15 1.51 54.04
CA PRO A 16 2.47 0.23 54.16
C PRO A 16 2.04 -0.26 52.77
N VAL A 17 2.24 -1.56 52.52
CA VAL A 17 1.70 -2.26 51.36
C VAL A 17 0.19 -2.35 51.57
N GLU A 18 -0.57 -1.47 50.93
CA GLU A 18 -2.00 -1.70 50.73
C GLU A 18 -2.15 -2.90 49.80
N ALA A 19 -2.80 -3.94 50.31
CA ALA A 19 -3.13 -5.13 49.57
C ALA A 19 -4.11 -4.75 48.44
N ASP A 20 -3.58 -4.66 47.22
CA ASP A 20 -4.37 -4.43 46.02
C ASP A 20 -5.15 -5.71 45.72
N VAL A 21 -6.44 -5.69 46.03
CA VAL A 21 -7.38 -6.75 45.63
C VAL A 21 -7.46 -6.71 44.10
N PRO A 22 -7.19 -7.82 43.38
CA PRO A 22 -7.24 -7.81 41.91
C PRO A 22 -8.68 -7.54 41.49
N ARG A 23 -8.96 -6.28 41.10
CA ARG A 23 -10.18 -5.91 40.40
C ARG A 23 -10.18 -6.74 39.11
N ARG A 24 -11.16 -7.64 38.96
CA ARG A 24 -11.42 -8.28 37.66
C ARG A 24 -11.64 -7.15 36.65
N GLU A 25 -10.68 -6.96 35.75
CA GLU A 25 -10.82 -6.02 34.65
C GLU A 25 -11.94 -6.56 33.74
N GLU A 26 -13.11 -5.94 33.82
CA GLU A 26 -14.23 -6.28 32.95
C GLU A 26 -13.86 -5.93 31.51
N VAL A 27 -13.86 -6.94 30.65
CA VAL A 27 -13.69 -6.76 29.22
C VAL A 27 -14.94 -6.07 28.66
N LYS A 28 -14.75 -4.97 27.92
CA LYS A 28 -15.83 -4.14 27.37
C LYS A 28 -15.89 -4.16 25.85
N PHE A 29 -14.78 -4.47 25.18
CA PHE A 29 -14.63 -4.32 23.73
C PHE A 29 -14.16 -5.63 23.09
N GLU A 30 -15.06 -6.61 22.96
CA GLU A 30 -14.73 -7.94 22.44
C GLU A 30 -14.30 -7.94 20.97
N ASP A 31 -14.81 -7.00 20.18
CA ASP A 31 -14.48 -6.84 18.75
C ASP A 31 -13.07 -6.24 18.51
N VAL A 32 -12.44 -5.70 19.56
CA VAL A 32 -11.16 -5.00 19.46
C VAL A 32 -10.10 -5.72 20.28
N ARG A 33 -9.29 -6.52 19.59
CA ARG A 33 -8.14 -7.25 20.14
C ARG A 33 -6.86 -6.60 19.69
N LEU A 34 -6.15 -6.03 20.65
CA LEU A 34 -4.94 -5.26 20.44
C LEU A 34 -3.70 -6.13 20.52
N TYR A 35 -2.75 -5.91 19.63
CA TYR A 35 -1.37 -6.33 19.80
C TYR A 35 -0.44 -5.11 19.75
N LEU A 36 0.33 -4.90 20.81
CA LEU A 36 1.28 -3.79 20.92
C LEU A 36 2.69 -4.23 20.48
N VAL A 37 3.22 -3.62 19.41
CA VAL A 37 4.53 -3.95 18.85
C VAL A 37 5.66 -3.44 19.74
N GLU A 38 6.45 -4.35 20.32
CA GLU A 38 7.49 -4.00 21.30
C GLU A 38 8.72 -3.29 20.70
N ARG A 39 9.01 -3.48 19.40
CA ARG A 39 10.33 -3.16 18.78
C ARG A 39 10.91 -1.79 19.15
N LYS A 40 10.19 -0.70 18.85
CA LYS A 40 10.63 0.69 19.14
C LYS A 40 10.11 1.20 20.49
N MET A 41 9.03 0.59 20.98
CA MET A 41 8.36 0.94 22.24
C MET A 41 9.14 0.50 23.48
N GLY A 42 9.73 -0.70 23.45
CA GLY A 42 10.42 -1.34 24.57
C GLY A 42 9.47 -2.00 25.59
N ARG A 43 9.97 -3.02 26.30
CA ARG A 43 9.19 -3.85 27.26
C ARG A 43 8.43 -3.06 28.30
N SER A 44 9.09 -2.10 28.96
CA SER A 44 8.50 -1.33 30.05
C SER A 44 7.30 -0.52 29.57
N ARG A 45 7.44 0.15 28.41
CA ARG A 45 6.37 0.96 27.83
C ARG A 45 5.24 0.09 27.30
N ARG A 46 5.56 -1.02 26.64
CA ARG A 46 4.55 -2.02 26.24
C ARG A 46 3.75 -2.50 27.45
N SER A 47 4.40 -2.89 28.53
CA SER A 47 3.75 -3.35 29.76
C SER A 47 2.79 -2.29 30.34
N PHE A 48 3.26 -1.04 30.43
CA PHE A 48 2.42 0.08 30.88
C PHE A 48 1.20 0.29 29.98
N LEU A 49 1.36 0.31 28.66
CA LEU A 49 0.26 0.51 27.72
C LEU A 49 -0.72 -0.67 27.73
N THR A 50 -0.22 -1.91 27.88
CA THR A 50 -1.06 -3.09 28.08
C THR A 50 -1.94 -2.95 29.32
N GLN A 51 -1.35 -2.59 30.47
CA GLN A 51 -2.10 -2.37 31.71
C GLN A 51 -3.11 -1.23 31.57
N LEU A 52 -2.72 -0.12 30.94
CA LEU A 52 -3.61 1.01 30.69
C LEU A 52 -4.82 0.58 29.85
N ALA A 53 -4.62 -0.13 28.75
CA ALA A 53 -5.70 -0.58 27.88
C ALA A 53 -6.61 -1.61 28.56
N ARG A 54 -6.04 -2.59 29.27
CA ARG A 54 -6.83 -3.58 30.02
C ARG A 54 -7.65 -2.94 31.14
N SER A 55 -7.10 -1.94 31.84
CA SER A 55 -7.84 -1.16 32.85
C SER A 55 -9.03 -0.37 32.27
N LYS A 56 -9.01 -0.12 30.95
CA LYS A 56 -10.10 0.52 30.20
C LYS A 56 -11.07 -0.48 29.56
N GLY A 57 -10.84 -1.78 29.72
CA GLY A 57 -11.70 -2.85 29.21
C GLY A 57 -11.36 -3.32 27.79
N PHE A 58 -10.18 -3.00 27.26
CA PHE A 58 -9.70 -3.53 25.98
C PHE A 58 -9.06 -4.90 26.17
N ILE A 59 -9.18 -5.75 25.14
CA ILE A 59 -8.41 -6.99 25.06
C ILE A 59 -7.04 -6.67 24.46
N VAL A 60 -5.98 -7.06 25.16
CA VAL A 60 -4.60 -6.93 24.68
C VAL A 60 -3.94 -8.31 24.68
N GLU A 61 -3.62 -8.78 23.48
CA GLU A 61 -2.93 -10.04 23.22
C GLU A 61 -1.43 -9.88 23.43
N ASP A 62 -0.84 -10.82 24.14
CA ASP A 62 0.61 -10.85 24.36
C ASP A 62 1.37 -11.43 23.16
N VAL A 63 0.68 -12.22 22.32
CA VAL A 63 1.23 -12.88 21.13
C VAL A 63 0.41 -12.45 19.92
N LEU A 64 1.08 -12.22 18.79
CA LEU A 64 0.40 -11.93 17.53
C LEU A 64 -0.27 -13.22 17.02
N SER A 65 -1.59 -13.21 16.90
CA SER A 65 -2.42 -14.36 16.49
C SER A 65 -3.46 -13.94 15.45
N ASP A 66 -4.19 -14.91 14.88
CA ASP A 66 -5.28 -14.65 13.92
C ASP A 66 -6.49 -13.95 14.56
N GLU A 67 -6.56 -13.86 15.89
CA GLU A 67 -7.64 -13.17 16.62
C GLU A 67 -7.38 -11.66 16.76
N VAL A 68 -6.14 -11.20 16.52
CA VAL A 68 -5.78 -9.78 16.63
C VAL A 68 -6.46 -8.99 15.52
N THR A 69 -7.26 -7.99 15.89
CA THR A 69 -7.92 -7.09 14.94
C THR A 69 -7.14 -5.79 14.74
N HIS A 70 -6.32 -5.39 15.73
CA HIS A 70 -5.59 -4.12 15.73
C HIS A 70 -4.15 -4.31 16.17
N VAL A 71 -3.19 -4.04 15.28
CA VAL A 71 -1.75 -4.00 15.59
C VAL A 71 -1.34 -2.56 15.76
N VAL A 72 -0.88 -2.17 16.95
CA VAL A 72 -0.44 -0.81 17.25
C VAL A 72 1.09 -0.78 17.35
N SER A 73 1.71 0.15 16.63
CA SER A 73 3.16 0.35 16.62
C SER A 73 3.51 1.81 16.87
N GLU A 74 4.65 2.03 17.54
CA GLU A 74 5.33 3.33 17.64
C GLU A 74 6.39 3.51 16.55
N ASP A 75 6.57 2.50 15.69
CA ASP A 75 7.53 2.59 14.59
C ASP A 75 7.00 3.49 13.49
N SER A 76 7.64 4.64 13.32
CA SER A 76 7.37 5.60 12.25
C SER A 76 7.78 5.10 10.86
N HIS A 77 8.44 3.94 10.76
CA HIS A 77 8.89 3.36 9.49
C HIS A 77 8.02 2.18 9.08
N ALA A 78 7.04 2.44 8.21
CA ALA A 78 6.15 1.41 7.66
C ALA A 78 6.91 0.21 7.08
N SER A 79 8.01 0.41 6.33
CA SER A 79 8.68 -0.69 5.61
C SER A 79 9.29 -1.76 6.52
N SER A 80 9.96 -1.38 7.60
CA SER A 80 10.53 -2.32 8.58
C SER A 80 9.45 -3.04 9.36
N LEU A 81 8.33 -2.36 9.64
CA LEU A 81 7.18 -2.95 10.33
C LEU A 81 6.46 -3.97 9.44
N TRP A 82 6.13 -3.61 8.21
CA TRP A 82 5.42 -4.48 7.27
C TRP A 82 6.26 -5.69 6.87
N LYS A 83 7.58 -5.55 6.71
CA LYS A 83 8.47 -6.70 6.48
C LYS A 83 8.39 -7.70 7.63
N TRP A 84 8.53 -7.21 8.86
CA TRP A 84 8.45 -8.04 10.06
C TRP A 84 7.06 -8.68 10.24
N LEU A 85 5.98 -7.93 9.99
CA LEU A 85 4.62 -8.48 10.01
C LEU A 85 4.45 -9.59 8.97
N LYS A 86 5.00 -9.47 7.76
CA LYS A 86 4.92 -10.56 6.77
C LYS A 86 5.67 -11.82 7.20
N GLU A 87 6.73 -11.67 8.00
CA GLU A 87 7.54 -12.79 8.52
C GLU A 87 6.92 -13.45 9.76
N CYS A 88 6.19 -12.67 10.58
CA CYS A 88 5.69 -13.13 11.88
C CYS A 88 4.16 -13.25 11.97
N ALA A 89 3.40 -12.62 11.08
CA ALA A 89 1.94 -12.62 11.15
C ALA A 89 1.36 -13.92 10.61
N PRO A 90 0.27 -14.41 11.24
CA PRO A 90 -0.48 -15.53 10.72
C PRO A 90 -1.28 -15.10 9.47
N LYS A 91 -1.93 -16.06 8.80
CA LYS A 91 -2.26 -16.01 7.36
C LYS A 91 -3.22 -14.87 6.93
N ASN A 92 -3.79 -14.10 7.86
CA ASN A 92 -4.86 -13.13 7.61
C ASN A 92 -4.53 -11.66 7.93
N LEU A 93 -3.42 -11.12 7.40
CA LEU A 93 -3.14 -9.67 7.45
C LEU A 93 -4.22 -8.80 6.76
N GLN A 94 -5.11 -9.36 5.95
CA GLN A 94 -6.11 -8.61 5.19
C GLN A 94 -7.20 -7.95 6.07
N ASN A 95 -7.44 -8.49 7.27
CA ASN A 95 -8.49 -8.00 8.18
C ASN A 95 -7.92 -7.30 9.43
N VAL A 96 -6.61 -7.04 9.45
CA VAL A 96 -5.93 -6.43 10.61
C VAL A 96 -5.65 -4.96 10.34
N ASN A 97 -6.07 -4.10 11.26
CA ASN A 97 -5.72 -2.69 11.23
C ASN A 97 -4.30 -2.49 11.78
N VAL A 98 -3.35 -2.07 10.93
CA VAL A 98 -1.99 -1.71 11.37
C VAL A 98 -1.92 -0.21 11.61
N LEU A 99 -1.74 0.17 12.87
CA LEU A 99 -2.01 1.50 13.38
C LEU A 99 -0.81 2.12 14.07
N ASP A 100 -0.73 3.44 13.92
CA ASP A 100 0.17 4.30 14.68
C ASP A 100 -0.35 4.45 16.12
N ILE A 101 0.59 4.73 17.03
CA ILE A 101 0.31 4.94 18.45
C ILE A 101 -0.71 6.07 18.72
N SER A 102 -0.88 7.01 17.79
CA SER A 102 -1.91 8.03 17.85
C SER A 102 -3.32 7.45 18.05
N TRP A 103 -3.69 6.39 17.32
CA TRP A 103 -5.01 5.76 17.50
C TRP A 103 -5.21 5.20 18.90
N PHE A 104 -4.17 4.58 19.45
CA PHE A 104 -4.20 4.06 20.81
C PHE A 104 -4.38 5.20 21.81
N THR A 105 -3.62 6.29 21.62
CA THR A 105 -3.70 7.47 22.49
C THR A 105 -5.09 8.11 22.47
N ASP A 106 -5.69 8.25 21.29
CA ASP A 106 -7.05 8.77 21.13
C ASP A 106 -8.09 7.83 21.76
N SER A 107 -7.95 6.51 21.57
CA SER A 107 -8.83 5.52 22.19
C SER A 107 -8.76 5.51 23.71
N MET A 108 -7.56 5.66 24.29
CA MET A 108 -7.41 5.74 25.75
C MET A 108 -7.97 7.05 26.32
N ARG A 109 -7.88 8.15 25.57
CA ARG A 109 -8.46 9.45 25.94
C ARG A 109 -9.98 9.37 25.99
N GLU A 110 -10.59 8.75 24.99
CA GLU A 110 -12.06 8.58 24.90
C GLU A 110 -12.56 7.42 25.79
N GLY A 111 -11.67 6.57 26.28
CA GLY A 111 -12.02 5.39 27.09
C GLY A 111 -12.73 4.28 26.30
N ARG A 112 -12.70 4.35 24.97
CA ARG A 112 -13.32 3.40 24.03
C ARG A 112 -12.56 3.40 22.70
N PRO A 113 -12.65 2.34 21.87
CA PRO A 113 -12.06 2.35 20.54
C PRO A 113 -12.63 3.51 19.71
N VAL A 114 -11.75 4.38 19.20
CA VAL A 114 -12.15 5.39 18.21
C VAL A 114 -12.17 4.78 16.82
N ALA A 115 -12.93 5.40 15.91
CA ALA A 115 -12.93 4.99 14.51
C ALA A 115 -11.50 5.07 13.93
N VAL A 116 -11.13 4.07 13.13
CA VAL A 116 -9.86 4.08 12.41
C VAL A 116 -9.96 5.11 11.29
N GLU A 117 -9.03 6.05 11.26
CA GLU A 117 -8.97 7.14 10.28
C GLU A 117 -7.64 7.05 9.53
N THR A 118 -7.54 7.70 8.38
CA THR A 118 -6.32 7.64 7.55
C THR A 118 -5.06 8.09 8.32
N ARG A 119 -5.18 9.08 9.22
CA ARG A 119 -4.06 9.54 10.06
C ARG A 119 -3.52 8.48 11.03
N HIS A 120 -4.35 7.48 11.35
CA HIS A 120 -4.02 6.40 12.26
C HIS A 120 -3.31 5.24 11.56
N LEU A 121 -3.39 5.14 10.23
CA LEU A 121 -2.90 3.99 9.49
C LEU A 121 -1.39 4.09 9.24
N ILE A 122 -0.64 3.06 9.62
CA ILE A 122 0.75 2.90 9.17
C ILE A 122 0.73 2.26 7.77
N GLN A 123 0.56 3.10 6.74
CA GLN A 123 0.67 2.66 5.35
C GLN A 123 1.97 3.18 4.73
N GLU A 124 2.65 2.28 4.03
CA GLU A 124 3.90 2.57 3.33
C GLU A 124 3.77 3.75 2.37
N VAL A 125 2.74 3.73 1.52
CA VAL A 125 2.47 4.81 0.55
C VAL A 125 2.15 6.14 1.23
N LEU A 126 1.43 6.14 2.36
CA LEU A 126 1.09 7.38 3.08
C LEU A 126 2.32 8.01 3.75
N GLN A 127 3.28 7.19 4.20
CA GLN A 127 4.44 7.68 4.94
C GLN A 127 5.61 8.06 4.03
N CYS A 128 5.93 7.28 3.00
CA CYS A 128 7.06 7.56 2.11
C CYS A 128 6.64 8.06 0.72
N GLY A 129 5.34 8.18 0.44
CA GLY A 129 4.82 8.57 -0.87
C GLY A 129 5.05 7.52 -1.95
N ARG A 130 5.56 6.33 -1.60
CA ARG A 130 5.98 5.28 -2.53
C ARG A 130 5.61 3.90 -2.00
N SER A 131 5.61 2.92 -2.88
CA SER A 131 5.47 1.51 -2.50
C SER A 131 6.70 0.75 -3.00
N PHE A 132 7.48 0.19 -2.08
CA PHE A 132 8.63 -0.66 -2.33
C PHE A 132 8.24 -1.90 -3.15
N GLU A 133 7.05 -2.46 -2.96
CA GLU A 133 6.55 -3.58 -3.80
C GLU A 133 6.37 -3.12 -5.25
N VAL A 134 5.78 -1.93 -5.45
CA VAL A 134 5.64 -1.34 -6.78
C VAL A 134 7.01 -1.00 -7.37
N GLU A 135 7.92 -0.40 -6.60
CA GLU A 135 9.29 -0.08 -7.06
C GLU A 135 10.06 -1.34 -7.45
N LYS A 136 9.89 -2.44 -6.70
CA LYS A 136 10.47 -3.74 -7.02
C LYS A 136 9.93 -4.29 -8.33
N ILE A 137 8.60 -4.28 -8.53
CA ILE A 137 7.97 -4.71 -9.80
C ILE A 137 8.43 -3.81 -10.96
N LEU A 138 8.48 -2.49 -10.75
CA LEU A 138 8.98 -1.54 -11.75
C LEU A 138 10.48 -1.71 -12.01
N SER A 139 11.23 -2.37 -11.13
CA SER A 139 12.65 -2.68 -11.28
C SER A 139 12.93 -4.07 -11.84
N ASP A 140 11.94 -4.95 -11.85
CA ASP A 140 12.03 -6.31 -12.36
C ASP A 140 12.25 -6.32 -13.89
N GLU A 141 13.30 -7.02 -14.33
CA GLU A 141 13.69 -7.10 -15.75
C GLU A 141 12.57 -7.73 -16.59
N ARG A 142 11.94 -8.79 -16.05
CA ARG A 142 10.87 -9.50 -16.72
C ARG A 142 9.67 -8.60 -16.95
N TYR A 143 9.20 -7.90 -15.91
CA TYR A 143 8.10 -6.93 -16.02
C TYR A 143 8.42 -5.83 -17.04
N ARG A 144 9.61 -5.22 -16.96
CA ARG A 144 10.05 -4.17 -17.89
C ARG A 144 10.04 -4.65 -19.33
N THR A 145 10.59 -5.83 -19.59
CA THR A 145 10.69 -6.39 -20.94
C THR A 145 9.31 -6.76 -21.49
N LEU A 146 8.47 -7.42 -20.69
CA LEU A 146 7.11 -7.79 -21.13
C LEU A 146 6.25 -6.55 -21.37
N LYS A 147 6.39 -5.50 -20.56
CA LYS A 147 5.71 -4.21 -20.76
C LYS A 147 6.20 -3.50 -22.02
N LEU A 148 7.50 -3.55 -22.31
CA LEU A 148 8.08 -3.01 -23.54
C LEU A 148 7.59 -3.76 -24.79
N PHE A 149 7.54 -5.09 -24.75
CA PHE A 149 7.09 -5.85 -25.92
C PHE A 149 5.60 -5.70 -26.15
N THR A 150 4.79 -5.72 -25.10
CA THR A 150 3.32 -5.59 -25.22
C THR A 150 2.86 -4.16 -25.51
N SER A 151 3.74 -3.15 -25.45
CA SER A 151 3.40 -1.80 -25.91
C SER A 151 3.35 -1.69 -27.44
N VAL A 152 3.90 -2.67 -28.18
CA VAL A 152 3.84 -2.70 -29.64
C VAL A 152 2.48 -3.25 -30.10
N PHE A 153 1.81 -2.49 -30.97
CA PHE A 153 0.56 -2.95 -31.59
C PHE A 153 0.76 -4.30 -32.31
N GLY A 154 -0.12 -5.27 -32.04
CA GLY A 154 0.00 -6.64 -32.56
C GLY A 154 0.88 -7.59 -31.73
N VAL A 155 1.47 -7.14 -30.62
CA VAL A 155 2.22 -7.99 -29.69
C VAL A 155 1.43 -8.21 -28.40
N GLY A 156 0.84 -9.41 -28.28
CA GLY A 156 0.16 -9.84 -27.06
C GLY A 156 1.09 -10.50 -26.03
N PRO A 157 0.59 -10.77 -24.80
CA PRO A 157 1.39 -11.38 -23.72
C PRO A 157 2.06 -12.70 -24.10
N LYS A 158 1.41 -13.55 -24.92
CA LYS A 158 1.98 -14.83 -25.38
C LYS A 158 3.21 -14.62 -26.26
N THR A 159 3.16 -13.65 -27.19
CA THR A 159 4.27 -13.33 -28.08
C THR A 159 5.41 -12.69 -27.30
N ALA A 160 5.11 -11.74 -26.42
CA ALA A 160 6.09 -11.10 -25.55
C ALA A 160 6.82 -12.13 -24.66
N GLU A 161 6.09 -13.08 -24.08
CA GLU A 161 6.66 -14.16 -23.27
C GLU A 161 7.56 -15.08 -24.11
N LYS A 162 7.15 -15.42 -25.33
CA LYS A 162 7.97 -16.21 -26.26
C LYS A 162 9.30 -15.51 -26.55
N TRP A 163 9.28 -14.21 -26.82
CA TRP A 163 10.48 -13.42 -27.05
C TRP A 163 11.36 -13.31 -25.80
N TYR A 164 10.76 -13.07 -24.64
CA TYR A 164 11.48 -13.01 -23.37
C TYR A 164 12.25 -14.30 -23.06
N ARG A 165 11.60 -15.46 -23.23
CA ARG A 165 12.22 -16.79 -23.01
C ARG A 165 13.37 -17.08 -23.96
N ARG A 166 13.39 -16.45 -25.14
CA ARG A 166 14.50 -16.52 -26.09
C ARG A 166 15.69 -15.62 -25.72
N GLY A 167 15.59 -14.87 -24.63
CA GLY A 167 16.64 -13.95 -24.17
C GLY A 167 16.55 -12.54 -24.76
N LEU A 168 15.51 -12.22 -25.53
CA LEU A 168 15.33 -10.89 -26.11
C LEU A 168 14.87 -9.91 -25.02
N ARG A 169 15.44 -8.70 -25.02
CA ARG A 169 15.17 -7.65 -24.04
C ARG A 169 14.83 -6.29 -24.67
N SER A 170 15.14 -6.09 -25.96
CA SER A 170 14.96 -4.82 -26.66
C SER A 170 14.29 -4.98 -28.04
N PHE A 171 13.78 -3.88 -28.60
CA PHE A 171 13.30 -3.86 -29.99
C PHE A 171 14.40 -4.16 -30.99
N THR A 172 15.63 -3.71 -30.72
CA THR A 172 16.80 -4.00 -31.55
C THR A 172 17.05 -5.50 -31.62
N ASP A 173 16.91 -6.22 -30.50
CA ASP A 173 17.10 -7.68 -30.46
C ASP A 173 16.07 -8.38 -31.35
N ILE A 174 14.81 -7.91 -31.31
CA ILE A 174 13.72 -8.47 -32.12
C ILE A 174 13.97 -8.24 -33.62
N LEU A 175 14.38 -7.03 -33.99
CA LEU A 175 14.58 -6.64 -35.38
C LEU A 175 15.88 -7.24 -35.98
N ALA A 176 16.88 -7.52 -35.16
CA ALA A 176 18.12 -8.15 -35.59
C ALA A 176 18.00 -9.69 -35.73
N ASP A 177 17.09 -10.32 -35.00
CA ASP A 177 16.90 -11.78 -35.02
C ASP A 177 16.14 -12.23 -36.28
N ARG A 178 16.90 -12.75 -37.26
CA ARG A 178 16.38 -13.23 -38.56
C ARG A 178 15.37 -14.38 -38.47
N SER A 179 15.29 -15.08 -37.34
CA SER A 179 14.31 -16.16 -37.16
C SER A 179 12.94 -15.67 -36.70
N ILE A 180 12.81 -14.38 -36.40
CA ILE A 180 11.54 -13.77 -36.02
C ILE A 180 10.83 -13.26 -37.26
N HIS A 181 9.68 -13.86 -37.56
CA HIS A 181 8.79 -13.39 -38.60
C HIS A 181 7.64 -12.60 -37.98
N LEU A 182 7.70 -11.28 -38.12
CA LEU A 182 6.64 -10.38 -37.67
C LEU A 182 5.44 -10.48 -38.61
N ASN A 183 4.24 -10.63 -38.06
CA ASN A 183 3.02 -10.54 -38.86
C ASN A 183 2.75 -9.07 -39.27
N GLN A 184 1.81 -8.86 -40.19
CA GLN A 184 1.49 -7.51 -40.69
C GLN A 184 1.17 -6.52 -39.56
N MET A 185 0.41 -6.95 -38.56
CA MET A 185 0.01 -6.11 -37.43
C MET A 185 1.23 -5.66 -36.61
N GLN A 186 2.17 -6.57 -36.36
CA GLN A 186 3.41 -6.30 -35.65
C GLN A 186 4.33 -5.40 -36.46
N GLN A 187 4.48 -5.64 -37.77
CA GLN A 187 5.26 -4.78 -38.67
C GLN A 187 4.75 -3.34 -38.63
N THR A 188 3.43 -3.14 -38.77
CA THR A 188 2.79 -1.82 -38.62
C THR A 188 3.00 -1.25 -37.22
N GLY A 189 2.90 -2.09 -36.18
CA GLY A 189 3.13 -1.68 -34.80
C GLY A 189 4.54 -1.17 -34.53
N PHE A 190 5.57 -1.79 -35.11
CA PHE A 190 6.95 -1.30 -35.04
C PHE A 190 7.15 -0.03 -35.88
N LEU A 191 6.62 0.00 -37.10
CA LEU A 191 6.77 1.12 -38.03
C LEU A 191 6.20 2.43 -37.46
N HIS A 192 5.04 2.35 -36.80
CA HIS A 192 4.33 3.52 -36.24
C HIS A 192 4.37 3.57 -34.71
N TYR A 193 5.34 2.90 -34.08
CA TYR A 193 5.39 2.76 -32.62
C TYR A 193 5.34 4.11 -31.89
N GLY A 194 6.09 5.11 -32.38
CA GLY A 194 6.13 6.45 -31.78
C GLY A 194 4.76 7.13 -31.76
N ASP A 195 4.04 7.07 -32.87
CA ASP A 195 2.72 7.70 -33.00
C ASP A 195 1.65 6.96 -32.20
N ILE A 196 1.66 5.63 -32.23
CA ILE A 196 0.68 4.79 -31.53
C ILE A 196 0.85 4.87 -30.00
N THR A 197 2.09 5.01 -29.52
CA THR A 197 2.38 5.10 -28.08
C THR A 197 1.99 6.46 -27.49
N ARG A 198 1.95 7.51 -28.33
CA ARG A 198 1.56 8.85 -27.90
C ARG A 198 0.06 8.88 -27.56
N ALA A 199 -0.26 9.48 -26.42
CA ALA A 199 -1.66 9.65 -26.03
C ALA A 199 -2.40 10.53 -27.05
N VAL A 200 -3.57 10.06 -27.48
CA VAL A 200 -4.46 10.80 -28.39
C VAL A 200 -5.18 11.90 -27.62
N SER A 201 -5.10 13.14 -28.10
CA SER A 201 -5.77 14.29 -27.49
C SER A 201 -7.28 14.32 -27.79
N LYS A 202 -8.04 15.06 -26.97
CA LYS A 202 -9.47 15.32 -27.22
C LYS A 202 -9.71 15.99 -28.59
N ALA A 203 -8.78 16.85 -29.02
CA ALA A 203 -8.85 17.52 -30.31
C ALA A 203 -8.66 16.53 -31.47
N GLU A 204 -7.60 15.71 -31.42
CA GLU A 204 -7.36 14.64 -32.42
C GLU A 204 -8.54 13.67 -32.50
N ALA A 205 -9.11 13.26 -31.36
CA ALA A 205 -10.28 12.38 -31.33
C ALA A 205 -11.52 13.00 -31.99
N ARG A 206 -11.76 14.31 -31.82
CA ARG A 206 -12.85 15.04 -32.48
C ARG A 206 -12.60 15.19 -33.98
N SER A 207 -11.37 15.50 -34.38
CA SER A 207 -11.00 15.56 -35.79
C SER A 207 -11.23 14.22 -36.49
N LEU A 208 -10.80 13.12 -35.86
CA LEU A 208 -11.04 11.78 -36.38
C LEU A 208 -12.54 11.44 -36.47
N ARG A 209 -13.34 11.83 -35.46
CA ARG A 209 -14.80 11.68 -35.51
C ARG A 209 -15.40 12.40 -36.72
N ASN A 210 -14.97 13.62 -37.02
CA ASN A 210 -15.53 14.39 -38.14
C ASN A 210 -15.22 13.73 -39.49
N ILE A 211 -14.00 13.21 -39.67
CA ILE A 211 -13.62 12.45 -40.87
C ILE A 211 -14.50 11.19 -41.00
N ILE A 212 -14.72 10.46 -39.91
CA ILE A 212 -15.57 9.27 -39.90
C ILE A 212 -17.04 9.64 -40.16
N ASP A 213 -17.55 10.71 -39.56
CA ASP A 213 -18.93 11.18 -39.74
C ASP A 213 -19.22 11.55 -41.20
N GLU A 214 -18.29 12.27 -41.84
CA GLU A 214 -18.37 12.60 -43.27
C GLU A 214 -18.42 11.33 -44.14
N ALA A 215 -17.50 10.40 -43.92
CA ALA A 215 -17.44 9.14 -44.66
C ALA A 215 -18.69 8.27 -44.45
N VAL A 216 -19.21 8.22 -43.22
CA VAL A 216 -20.39 7.43 -42.88
C VAL A 216 -21.66 8.03 -43.47
N ARG A 217 -21.83 9.36 -43.42
CA ARG A 217 -22.99 10.06 -44.00
C ARG A 217 -23.06 9.94 -45.52
N ALA A 218 -21.91 9.84 -46.19
CA ALA A 218 -21.86 9.58 -47.63
C ALA A 218 -22.48 8.21 -48.01
N ILE A 219 -22.46 7.24 -47.09
CA ILE A 219 -23.04 5.90 -47.28
C ILE A 219 -24.47 5.86 -46.76
N THR A 220 -24.70 6.37 -45.54
CA THR A 220 -25.99 6.34 -44.84
C THR A 220 -26.26 7.70 -44.21
N PRO A 221 -27.05 8.59 -44.85
CA PRO A 221 -27.28 9.95 -44.36
C PRO A 221 -27.92 10.06 -42.97
N ALA A 222 -28.67 9.02 -42.56
CA ALA A 222 -29.35 8.94 -41.27
C ALA A 222 -28.48 8.35 -40.14
N ALA A 223 -27.24 7.94 -40.42
CA ALA A 223 -26.37 7.34 -39.43
C ALA A 223 -25.93 8.35 -38.35
N ILE A 224 -25.75 7.85 -37.13
CA ILE A 224 -25.30 8.63 -35.98
C ILE A 224 -23.93 8.10 -35.54
N VAL A 225 -22.92 8.97 -35.55
CA VAL A 225 -21.56 8.65 -35.08
C VAL A 225 -21.35 9.22 -33.68
N ALA A 226 -20.93 8.37 -32.74
CA ALA A 226 -20.65 8.76 -31.37
C ALA A 226 -19.27 8.26 -30.91
N LEU A 227 -18.53 9.12 -30.20
CA LEU A 227 -17.30 8.70 -29.52
C LEU A 227 -17.64 7.79 -28.33
N THR A 228 -16.89 6.69 -28.19
CA THR A 228 -17.09 5.69 -27.12
C THR A 228 -15.83 5.57 -26.23
N GLY A 229 -15.71 4.49 -25.46
CA GLY A 229 -14.51 4.17 -24.69
C GLY A 229 -14.10 5.23 -23.66
N GLY A 230 -12.79 5.42 -23.49
CA GLY A 230 -12.23 6.44 -22.59
C GLY A 230 -12.72 7.86 -22.91
N PHE A 231 -12.76 8.24 -24.19
CA PHE A 231 -13.19 9.57 -24.61
C PHE A 231 -14.63 9.90 -24.21
N ARG A 232 -15.54 8.91 -24.21
CA ARG A 232 -16.90 9.10 -23.68
C ARG A 232 -16.94 9.33 -22.18
N ARG A 233 -16.06 8.69 -21.40
CA ARG A 233 -16.00 8.80 -19.92
C ARG A 233 -15.36 10.10 -19.45
N TYR A 234 -14.34 10.59 -20.16
CA TYR A 234 -13.53 11.75 -19.73
C TYR A 234 -13.87 13.07 -20.44
N MET A 235 -14.85 13.08 -21.36
CA MET A 235 -15.33 14.32 -21.99
C MET A 235 -16.11 15.23 -21.02
N SER A 236 -16.55 14.72 -19.88
CA SER A 236 -17.32 15.45 -18.86
C SER A 236 -16.48 15.96 -17.68
N CYS A 237 -15.16 15.71 -17.65
CA CYS A 237 -14.27 16.23 -16.60
C CYS A 237 -13.56 17.51 -17.09
N PRO A 238 -13.81 18.69 -16.47
CA PRO A 238 -13.18 19.95 -16.85
C PRO A 238 -11.70 20.09 -16.48
N CYS A 239 -11.13 19.14 -15.73
CA CYS A 239 -9.84 19.31 -15.04
C CYS A 239 -8.63 18.60 -15.70
N LEU A 240 -8.71 18.27 -16.99
CA LEU A 240 -7.58 17.81 -17.81
C LEU A 240 -7.65 18.40 -19.22
#